data_AF-A0A4Y2V8M3-F1
#
_entry.id   AF-A0A4Y2V8M3-F1
#
_cell.length_a   1.000
_cell.length_b   1.000
_cell.length_c   1.000
_cell.angle_alpha   90.00
_cell.angle_beta   90.00
_cell.angle_gamma   90.00
#
_symmetry.space_group_name_H-M   'P 1'
#
loop_
_entity.id
_entity.type
_entity.pdbx_description
1 polymer ?
#
loop_
_entity_poly.entity_id
_entity_poly.type
_entity_poly.pdbx_seq_one_letter_code
_entity_poly.pdbx_strand_id
1 'polypeptide(L)'
;MARRLGTSITEIARLVGCSRSAVVTIHAKWINDGDTSSRRQGVSSPRVIKEKGHRRLSRLTVAQLTARYSAGPSANVSEHTVQRTLLDMGLCSSRSTRMPLLTKRHRQLRLQWAREHGNWTMDKWKRVDWSDESRFLIHHADGRVRVRRLPGEQLLPSCTAGHTQAGGG
;
A
#
# COMPACT_ATOMS: atom_id res chain seq x y z
N MET A 1 -17.33 12.28 -36.30
CA MET A 1 -18.46 13.02 -35.71
C MET A 1 -19.02 14.01 -36.73
N ALA A 2 -20.34 14.12 -36.81
CA ALA A 2 -21.13 14.63 -37.94
C ALA A 2 -20.78 16.06 -38.46
N ARG A 3 -20.11 16.91 -37.68
CA ARG A 3 -19.73 18.27 -38.14
C ARG A 3 -18.65 18.33 -39.22
N ARG A 4 -17.78 17.31 -39.35
CA ARG A 4 -16.90 17.18 -40.52
C ARG A 4 -17.67 16.86 -41.82
N LEU A 5 -18.93 16.44 -41.70
CA LEU A 5 -19.80 16.04 -42.81
C LEU A 5 -20.86 17.10 -43.17
N GLY A 6 -20.73 18.34 -42.68
CA GLY A 6 -21.62 19.45 -43.06
C GLY A 6 -23.01 19.48 -42.42
N THR A 7 -23.33 18.56 -41.50
CA THR A 7 -24.65 18.51 -40.84
C THR A 7 -24.84 19.67 -39.85
N SER A 8 -26.02 20.28 -39.86
CA SER A 8 -26.35 21.40 -38.97
C SER A 8 -26.45 20.98 -37.49
N ILE A 9 -26.20 21.89 -36.54
CA ILE A 9 -26.33 21.59 -35.09
C ILE A 9 -27.73 21.06 -34.75
N THR A 10 -28.76 21.64 -35.37
CA THR A 10 -30.16 21.29 -35.13
C THR A 10 -30.47 19.87 -35.58
N GLU A 11 -29.88 19.45 -36.67
CA GLU A 11 -30.02 18.09 -37.22
C GLU A 11 -29.29 17.06 -36.37
N ILE A 12 -28.08 17.39 -35.90
CA ILE A 12 -27.36 16.57 -34.92
C ILE A 12 -28.16 16.43 -33.62
N ALA A 13 -28.74 17.54 -33.13
CA ALA A 13 -29.55 17.54 -31.92
C ALA A 13 -30.80 16.65 -32.06
N ARG A 14 -31.49 16.71 -33.21
CA ARG A 14 -32.62 15.82 -33.52
C ARG A 14 -32.20 14.36 -33.63
N LEU A 15 -31.10 14.08 -34.33
CA LEU A 15 -30.60 12.72 -34.55
C LEU A 15 -30.15 12.05 -33.25
N VAL A 16 -29.52 12.81 -32.35
CA VAL A 16 -29.03 12.31 -31.05
C VAL A 16 -30.09 12.42 -29.95
N GLY A 17 -31.24 13.07 -30.23
CA GLY A 17 -32.32 13.25 -29.25
C GLY A 17 -31.93 14.12 -28.06
N CYS A 18 -31.05 15.10 -28.26
CA CYS A 18 -30.54 16.00 -27.21
C CYS A 18 -30.86 17.46 -27.53
N SER A 19 -30.78 18.35 -26.53
CA SER A 19 -31.00 19.78 -26.77
C SER A 19 -29.91 20.37 -27.67
N ARG A 20 -30.28 21.37 -28.48
CA ARG A 20 -29.32 22.13 -29.30
C ARG A 20 -28.18 22.72 -28.45
N SER A 21 -28.50 23.19 -27.24
CA SER A 21 -27.51 23.71 -26.29
C SER A 21 -26.51 22.66 -25.83
N ALA A 22 -26.95 21.42 -25.54
CA ALA A 22 -26.04 20.33 -25.16
C ALA A 22 -25.04 20.02 -26.28
N VAL A 23 -25.50 19.98 -27.54
CA VAL A 23 -24.62 19.77 -28.71
C VAL A 23 -23.60 20.89 -28.86
N VAL A 24 -24.00 22.15 -28.63
CA VAL A 24 -23.08 23.30 -28.66
C VAL A 24 -22.03 23.20 -27.55
N THR A 25 -22.45 22.91 -26.32
CA THR A 25 -21.54 22.79 -25.16
C THR A 25 -20.54 21.66 -25.34
N ILE A 26 -20.99 20.48 -25.78
CA ILE A 26 -20.11 19.32 -26.00
C ILE A 26 -19.11 19.60 -27.12
N HIS A 27 -19.56 20.24 -28.21
CA HIS A 27 -18.67 20.58 -29.31
C HIS A 27 -17.64 21.64 -28.94
N ALA A 28 -18.02 22.67 -28.17
CA ALA A 28 -17.08 23.66 -27.68
C ALA A 28 -16.04 23.02 -26.74
N LYS A 29 -16.48 22.13 -25.85
CA LYS A 29 -15.59 21.36 -24.98
C LYS A 29 -14.60 20.50 -25.79
N TRP A 30 -15.07 19.85 -26.85
CA TRP A 30 -14.21 19.06 -27.72
C TRP A 30 -13.17 19.89 -28.47
N ILE A 31 -13.53 21.09 -28.96
CA ILE A 31 -12.58 21.98 -29.64
C ILE A 31 -11.50 22.45 -28.65
N ASN A 32 -11.89 22.84 -27.44
CA ASN A 32 -10.96 23.44 -26.49
C ASN A 32 -10.12 22.40 -25.73
N ASP A 33 -10.71 21.28 -25.33
CA ASP A 33 -10.09 20.31 -24.42
C ASP A 33 -9.77 18.97 -25.11
N GLY A 34 -10.21 18.76 -26.35
CA GLY A 34 -10.14 17.46 -27.04
C GLY A 34 -11.04 16.38 -26.43
N ASP A 35 -11.83 16.71 -25.41
CA ASP A 35 -12.61 15.79 -24.60
C ASP A 35 -14.13 16.03 -24.76
N THR A 36 -14.88 14.93 -24.91
CA THR A 36 -16.36 14.93 -24.93
C THR A 36 -16.96 14.28 -23.68
N SER A 37 -16.13 13.81 -22.75
CA SER A 37 -16.59 13.13 -21.56
C SER A 37 -17.42 14.06 -20.67
N SER A 38 -18.46 13.51 -20.04
CA SER A 38 -19.26 14.21 -19.03
C SER A 38 -18.57 14.28 -17.65
N ARG A 39 -17.33 13.77 -17.54
CA ARG A 39 -16.63 13.61 -16.27
C ARG A 39 -16.15 14.97 -15.77
N ARG A 40 -16.94 15.59 -14.90
CA ARG A 40 -16.47 16.75 -14.12
C ARG A 40 -15.41 16.26 -13.15
N GLN A 41 -14.25 16.92 -13.11
CA GLN A 41 -13.35 16.78 -11.96
C GLN A 41 -14.08 17.37 -10.76
N GLY A 42 -14.74 16.52 -9.98
CA GLY A 42 -15.33 16.94 -8.72
C GLY A 42 -14.21 17.46 -7.83
N VAL A 43 -14.34 18.71 -7.36
CA VAL A 43 -13.46 19.23 -6.31
C VAL A 43 -13.66 18.34 -5.09
N SER A 44 -12.67 17.50 -4.79
CA SER A 44 -12.71 16.64 -3.61
C SER A 44 -12.72 17.52 -2.37
N SER A 45 -13.57 17.19 -1.39
CA SER A 45 -13.59 17.89 -0.11
C SER A 45 -12.20 17.86 0.55
N PRO A 46 -11.75 18.97 1.19
CA PRO A 46 -10.44 19.02 1.83
C PRO A 46 -10.26 17.89 2.85
N ARG A 47 -9.10 17.23 2.82
CA ARG A 47 -8.80 16.14 3.75
C ARG A 47 -8.69 16.66 5.18
N VAL A 48 -9.47 16.06 6.09
CA VAL A 48 -9.43 16.34 7.53
C VAL A 48 -8.06 15.93 8.12
N ILE A 49 -7.49 14.84 7.64
CA ILE A 49 -6.18 14.35 8.06
C ILE A 49 -5.10 15.07 7.25
N LYS A 50 -4.58 16.17 7.81
CA LYS A 50 -3.54 17.01 7.20
C LYS A 50 -2.11 16.54 7.49
N GLU A 51 -1.93 15.45 8.23
CA GLU A 51 -0.63 15.01 8.69
C GLU A 51 0.22 14.44 7.54
N LYS A 52 1.23 15.20 7.11
CA LYS A 52 2.17 14.84 6.04
C LYS A 52 3.21 13.77 6.45
N GLY A 53 3.23 13.36 7.71
CA GLY A 53 4.25 12.45 8.25
C GLY A 53 3.82 10.99 8.24
N HIS A 54 4.13 10.24 7.18
CA HIS A 54 3.83 8.80 7.09
C HIS A 54 4.35 8.00 8.29
N ARG A 55 5.53 8.35 8.82
CA ARG A 55 6.18 7.67 9.96
C ARG A 55 5.41 7.80 11.28
N ARG A 56 4.68 8.90 11.48
CA ARG A 56 3.87 9.10 12.69
C ARG A 56 2.56 8.32 12.59
N LEU A 57 1.94 8.35 11.41
CA LEU A 57 0.70 7.64 11.13
C LEU A 57 0.87 6.12 11.16
N SER A 58 2.01 5.61 10.68
CA SER A 58 2.30 4.17 10.66
C SER A 58 2.41 3.52 12.04
N ARG A 59 2.79 4.30 13.07
CA ARG A 59 3.01 3.82 14.45
C ARG A 59 1.76 3.75 15.31
N LEU A 60 0.74 4.53 14.98
CA LEU A 60 -0.50 4.58 15.76
C LEU A 60 -1.45 3.48 15.30
N THR A 61 -2.49 3.18 16.07
CA THR A 61 -3.61 2.33 15.62
C THR A 61 -4.67 3.17 14.91
N VAL A 62 -5.64 2.53 14.25
CA VAL A 62 -6.80 3.24 13.69
C VAL A 62 -7.57 3.94 14.82
N ALA A 63 -7.86 3.23 15.91
CA ALA A 63 -8.55 3.79 17.07
C ALA A 63 -7.80 4.99 17.68
N GLN A 64 -6.48 4.91 17.85
CA GLN A 64 -5.67 6.02 18.37
C GLN A 64 -5.70 7.25 17.46
N LEU A 65 -5.62 7.05 16.14
CA LEU A 65 -5.73 8.15 15.17
C LEU A 65 -7.14 8.75 15.20
N THR A 66 -8.16 7.91 15.29
CA THR A 66 -9.57 8.31 15.34
C THR A 66 -9.83 9.17 16.56
N ALA A 67 -9.39 8.74 17.74
CA ALA A 67 -9.47 9.53 18.98
C ALA A 67 -8.72 10.86 18.86
N ARG A 68 -7.51 10.85 18.29
CA ARG A 68 -6.68 12.06 18.14
C ARG A 68 -7.31 13.10 17.21
N TYR A 69 -7.89 12.67 16.08
CA TYR A 69 -8.54 13.59 15.14
C TYR A 69 -9.92 14.03 15.62
N SER A 70 -10.62 13.20 16.40
CA SER A 70 -11.93 13.52 16.96
C SER A 70 -11.85 14.41 18.21
N ALA A 71 -10.67 14.55 18.83
CA ALA A 71 -10.42 15.47 19.95
C ALA A 71 -10.24 16.94 19.52
N GLY A 72 -10.20 17.22 18.21
CA GLY A 72 -10.02 18.58 17.69
C GLY A 72 -11.34 19.34 17.48
N PRO A 73 -11.28 20.65 17.18
CA PRO A 73 -12.48 21.48 16.91
C PRO A 73 -13.25 21.11 15.63
N SER A 74 -12.74 20.15 14.86
CA SER A 74 -13.28 19.75 13.56
C SER A 74 -13.89 18.36 13.66
N ALA A 75 -15.02 18.18 12.97
CA ALA A 75 -15.88 17.00 12.87
C ALA A 75 -15.31 15.66 13.37
N ASN A 76 -16.13 14.95 14.16
CA ASN A 76 -15.87 13.58 14.61
C ASN A 76 -15.49 12.69 13.41
N VAL A 77 -14.26 12.17 13.41
CA VAL A 77 -13.74 11.38 12.28
C VAL A 77 -14.06 9.92 12.56
N SER A 78 -14.71 9.23 11.62
CA SER A 78 -14.94 7.79 11.76
C SER A 78 -13.66 6.98 11.51
N GLU A 79 -13.56 5.80 12.14
CA GLU A 79 -12.46 4.87 11.91
C GLU A 79 -12.31 4.49 10.43
N HIS A 80 -13.45 4.36 9.73
CA HIS A 80 -13.46 4.07 8.29
C HIS A 80 -12.78 5.18 7.48
N THR A 81 -13.04 6.45 7.81
CA THR A 81 -12.37 7.60 7.16
C THR A 81 -10.87 7.60 7.40
N VAL A 82 -10.43 7.28 8.63
CA VAL A 82 -9.01 7.11 8.96
C VAL A 82 -8.40 5.98 8.13
N GLN A 83 -9.05 4.82 8.06
CA GLN A 83 -8.56 3.68 7.31
C GLN A 83 -8.44 3.97 5.81
N ARG A 84 -9.45 4.58 5.19
CA ARG A 84 -9.41 4.97 3.77
C ARG A 84 -8.30 5.96 3.48
N THR A 85 -8.11 6.93 4.37
CA THR A 85 -7.05 7.93 4.21
C THR A 85 -5.66 7.30 4.31
N LEU A 86 -5.46 6.36 5.24
CA LEU A 86 -4.20 5.63 5.35
C LEU A 86 -3.92 4.77 4.12
N LEU A 87 -4.93 4.10 3.58
CA LEU A 87 -4.80 3.32 2.35
C LEU A 87 -4.46 4.20 1.14
N ASP A 88 -5.09 5.37 1.04
CA ASP A 88 -4.80 6.34 -0.01
C ASP A 88 -3.38 6.91 0.09
N MET A 89 -2.84 7.04 1.31
CA MET A 89 -1.44 7.34 1.57
C MET A 89 -0.49 6.13 1.37
N GLY A 90 -1.00 4.96 0.96
CA GLY A 90 -0.22 3.74 0.74
C GLY A 90 0.15 2.96 2.00
N LEU A 91 -0.32 3.38 3.18
CA LEU A 91 -0.02 2.75 4.47
C LEU A 91 -0.92 1.54 4.72
N CYS A 92 -0.56 0.42 4.08
CA CYS A 92 -1.29 -0.83 4.19
C CYS A 92 -0.94 -1.59 5.47
N SER A 93 -1.95 -2.19 6.10
CA SER A 93 -1.77 -3.13 7.21
C SER A 93 -1.16 -4.43 6.68
N SER A 94 0.10 -4.68 7.01
CA SER A 94 0.89 -5.82 6.52
C SER A 94 1.43 -6.67 7.69
N ARG A 95 1.78 -7.92 7.41
CA ARG A 95 2.46 -8.77 8.40
C ARG A 95 3.90 -8.25 8.62
N SER A 96 4.31 -8.15 9.88
CA SER A 96 5.70 -7.85 10.20
C SER A 96 6.61 -8.95 9.68
N THR A 97 7.80 -8.57 9.20
CA THR A 97 8.79 -9.52 8.71
C THR A 97 9.51 -10.14 9.88
N ARG A 98 9.45 -11.46 10.01
CA ARG A 98 10.23 -12.17 11.03
C ARG A 98 11.69 -12.22 10.60
N MET A 99 12.57 -11.78 11.48
CA MET A 99 14.00 -11.89 11.28
C MET A 99 14.66 -12.49 12.52
N PRO A 100 15.61 -13.42 12.37
CA PRO A 100 16.40 -13.89 13.48
C PRO A 100 17.18 -12.71 14.08
N LEU A 101 17.10 -12.56 15.39
CA LEU A 101 17.92 -11.60 16.12
C LEU A 101 19.37 -12.09 16.15
N LEU A 102 20.17 -11.64 15.19
CA LEU A 102 21.58 -11.99 15.12
C LEU A 102 22.43 -10.99 15.90
N THR A 103 23.17 -11.51 16.88
CA THR A 103 24.25 -10.78 17.56
C THR A 103 25.40 -10.50 16.58
N LYS A 104 26.30 -9.55 16.93
CA LYS A 104 27.50 -9.27 16.11
C LYS A 104 28.32 -10.54 15.86
N ARG A 105 28.49 -11.37 16.90
CA ARG A 105 29.19 -12.66 16.83
C ARG A 105 28.51 -13.62 15.86
N HIS A 106 27.18 -13.77 15.92
CA HIS A 106 26.45 -14.66 15.00
C HIS A 106 26.61 -14.21 13.54
N ARG A 107 26.60 -12.90 13.28
CA ARG A 107 26.82 -12.38 11.92
C ARG A 107 28.21 -12.70 11.40
N GLN A 108 29.25 -12.57 12.24
CA GLN A 108 30.62 -12.90 11.87
C GLN A 108 30.78 -14.39 11.56
N LEU A 109 30.28 -15.27 12.44
CA LEU A 109 30.36 -16.72 12.24
C LEU A 109 29.62 -17.16 10.98
N ARG A 110 28.42 -16.64 10.74
CA ARG A 110 27.65 -16.97 9.52
C ARG A 110 28.35 -16.48 8.26
N LEU A 111 28.95 -15.28 8.28
CA LEU A 111 29.70 -14.75 7.15
C LEU A 111 30.97 -15.57 6.88
N GLN A 112 31.69 -15.95 7.92
CA GLN A 112 32.87 -16.81 7.82
C GLN A 112 32.50 -18.16 7.21
N TRP A 113 31.47 -18.82 7.75
CA TRP A 113 30.98 -20.09 7.24
C TRP A 113 30.61 -20.00 5.76
N ALA A 114 29.86 -18.96 5.36
CA ALA A 114 29.49 -18.74 3.96
C ALA A 114 30.69 -18.52 3.03
N ARG A 115 31.76 -17.87 3.51
CA ARG A 115 33.00 -17.69 2.75
C ARG A 115 33.78 -18.99 2.59
N GLU A 116 33.89 -19.77 3.67
CA GLU A 116 34.59 -21.06 3.67
C GLU A 116 33.92 -22.11 2.77
N HIS A 117 32.59 -22.03 2.65
CA HIS A 117 31.78 -22.99 1.90
C HIS A 117 31.30 -22.45 0.54
N GLY A 118 31.61 -21.19 0.21
CA GLY A 118 31.11 -20.53 -0.99
C GLY A 118 31.62 -21.12 -2.31
N ASN A 119 32.76 -21.79 -2.29
CA ASN A 119 33.38 -22.47 -3.45
C ASN A 119 33.20 -24.00 -3.41
N TRP A 120 32.33 -24.52 -2.55
CA TRP A 120 32.09 -25.96 -2.47
C TRP A 120 31.45 -26.51 -3.74
N THR A 121 31.97 -27.65 -4.20
CA THR A 121 31.42 -28.40 -5.33
C THR A 121 30.18 -29.19 -4.90
N MET A 122 29.33 -29.55 -5.87
CA MET A 122 28.10 -30.32 -5.61
C MET A 122 28.37 -31.63 -4.85
N ASP A 123 29.49 -32.31 -5.10
CA ASP A 123 29.82 -33.54 -4.39
C ASP A 123 30.20 -33.32 -2.93
N LYS A 124 30.69 -32.13 -2.57
CA LYS A 124 30.86 -31.74 -1.15
C LYS A 124 29.50 -31.52 -0.49
N TRP A 125 28.57 -30.83 -1.18
CA TRP A 125 27.22 -30.60 -0.67
C TRP A 125 26.42 -31.88 -0.47
N LYS A 126 26.56 -32.89 -1.35
CA LYS A 126 25.91 -34.20 -1.22
C LYS A 126 26.32 -34.98 0.03
N ARG A 127 27.44 -34.64 0.65
CA ARG A 127 27.92 -35.28 1.89
C ARG A 127 27.43 -34.59 3.15
N VAL A 128 26.67 -33.49 3.03
CA VAL A 128 26.12 -32.77 4.18
C VAL A 128 24.70 -33.24 4.42
N ASP A 129 24.49 -33.86 5.58
CA ASP A 129 23.16 -34.17 6.08
C ASP A 129 22.64 -33.02 6.94
N TRP A 130 21.42 -32.58 6.64
CA TRP A 130 20.74 -31.52 7.37
C TRP A 130 19.66 -32.15 8.25
N SER A 131 19.68 -31.81 9.54
CA SER A 131 18.56 -32.08 10.45
C SER A 131 18.08 -30.76 11.03
N ASP A 132 16.77 -30.59 11.15
CA ASP A 132 16.14 -29.43 11.77
C ASP A 132 14.86 -29.87 12.48
N GLU A 133 14.50 -29.17 13.54
CA GLU A 133 13.29 -29.41 14.31
C GLU A 133 12.21 -28.40 13.94
N SER A 134 11.08 -28.89 13.44
CA SER A 134 9.93 -28.04 13.11
C SER A 134 8.86 -28.11 14.20
N ARG A 135 8.45 -26.94 14.72
CA ARG A 135 7.33 -26.82 15.66
C ARG A 135 6.02 -26.60 14.91
N PHE A 136 5.06 -27.50 15.11
CA PHE A 136 3.69 -27.34 14.62
C PHE A 136 2.77 -26.86 15.76
N LEU A 137 2.07 -25.75 15.54
CA LEU A 137 1.09 -25.21 16.48
C LEU A 137 -0.32 -25.55 16.00
N ILE A 138 -1.05 -26.39 16.73
CA ILE A 138 -2.39 -26.87 16.35
C ILE A 138 -3.50 -25.90 16.84
N HIS A 139 -3.33 -25.27 18.00
CA HIS A 139 -4.41 -24.54 18.69
C HIS A 139 -4.19 -23.03 18.84
N HIS A 140 -3.00 -22.51 18.57
CA HIS A 140 -2.69 -21.09 18.78
C HIS A 140 -2.43 -20.38 17.45
N ALA A 141 -3.03 -19.19 17.30
CA ALA A 141 -2.62 -18.26 16.27
C ALA A 141 -1.15 -17.90 16.48
N ASP A 142 -0.38 -17.89 15.38
CA ASP A 142 1.09 -17.70 15.35
C ASP A 142 1.56 -16.31 15.84
N GLY A 143 0.79 -15.57 16.64
CA GLY A 143 1.22 -14.30 17.24
C GLY A 143 1.66 -13.24 16.21
N ARG A 144 1.16 -13.31 14.97
CA ARG A 144 1.65 -12.50 13.86
C ARG A 144 1.21 -11.06 14.02
N VAL A 145 2.11 -10.23 14.55
CA VAL A 145 1.93 -8.79 14.68
C VAL A 145 1.77 -8.14 13.30
N ARG A 146 0.78 -7.26 13.18
CA ARG A 146 0.56 -6.44 11.99
C ARG A 146 1.19 -5.07 12.18
N VAL A 147 1.84 -4.58 11.14
CA VAL A 147 2.47 -3.26 11.06
C VAL A 147 1.89 -2.51 9.86
N ARG A 148 1.80 -1.19 9.93
CA ARG A 148 1.47 -0.37 8.76
C ARG A 148 2.76 0.12 8.12
N ARG A 149 2.94 -0.11 6.83
CA ARG A 149 4.15 0.28 6.09
C ARG A 149 3.86 0.51 4.62
N LEU A 150 4.72 1.28 3.97
CA LEU A 150 4.70 1.43 2.52
C LEU A 150 5.29 0.19 1.82
N PRO A 151 5.01 -0.03 0.53
CA PRO A 151 5.73 -1.00 -0.28
C PRO A 151 7.25 -0.74 -0.22
N GLY A 152 8.06 -1.78 -0.06
CA GLY A 152 9.53 -1.69 0.03
C GLY A 152 10.09 -1.46 1.44
N GLU A 153 9.29 -1.04 2.41
CA GLU A 153 9.73 -0.79 3.80
C GLU A 153 9.82 -2.07 4.66
N GLN A 154 9.89 -3.24 4.01
CA GLN A 154 9.75 -4.54 4.67
C GLN A 154 10.84 -4.84 5.70
N LEU A 155 12.05 -4.33 5.46
CA LEU A 155 13.25 -4.57 6.27
C LEU A 155 13.55 -3.43 7.26
N LEU A 156 12.70 -2.39 7.32
CA LEU A 156 12.88 -1.33 8.30
C LEU A 156 12.73 -1.90 9.73
N PRO A 157 13.53 -1.44 10.71
CA PRO A 157 13.45 -1.93 12.09
C PRO A 157 12.06 -1.81 12.74
N SER A 158 11.24 -0.84 12.32
CA SER A 158 9.86 -0.68 12.79
C SER A 158 8.87 -1.67 12.15
N CYS A 159 9.29 -2.36 11.09
CA CYS A 159 8.48 -3.25 10.26
C CYS A 159 8.92 -4.72 10.36
N THR A 160 9.94 -4.99 11.16
CA THR A 160 10.49 -6.30 11.45
C THR A 160 10.15 -6.68 12.89
N ALA A 161 9.94 -7.97 13.12
CA ALA A 161 9.80 -8.55 14.43
C ALA A 161 10.95 -9.51 14.63
N GLY A 162 11.77 -9.24 15.65
CA GLY A 162 12.79 -10.17 16.07
C GLY A 162 12.14 -11.45 16.57
N HIS A 163 12.58 -12.60 16.06
CA HIS A 163 12.36 -13.85 16.76
C HIS A 163 13.70 -14.36 17.31
N THR A 164 13.66 -14.83 18.55
CA THR A 164 14.75 -15.61 19.11
C THR A 164 14.48 -17.06 18.73
N GLN A 165 15.39 -17.66 17.96
CA GLN A 165 15.35 -19.09 17.73
C GLN A 165 15.71 -19.76 19.06
N ALA A 166 14.79 -20.53 19.63
CA ALA A 166 15.03 -21.30 20.84
C ALA A 166 15.71 -22.60 20.42
N GLY A 167 17.04 -22.67 20.58
CA GLY A 167 17.83 -23.86 20.27
C GLY A 167 18.24 -23.96 18.79
N GLY A 168 19.52 -24.18 18.56
CA GLY A 168 20.14 -24.31 17.23
C GLY A 168 21.38 -23.43 17.15
N GLY A 169 22.55 -24.07 17.17
CA GLY A 169 23.89 -23.44 17.23
C GLY A 169 24.26 -22.59 16.02
#